data_AF-A0A423K038-F1
#
_entry.id   AF-A0A423K038-F1
#
_cell.length_a   1.000
_cell.length_b   1.000
_cell.length_c   1.000
_cell.angle_alpha   90.00
_cell.angle_beta   90.00
_cell.angle_gamma   90.00
#
_symmetry.space_group_name_H-M   'P 1'
#
loop_
_entity.id
_entity.type
_entity.pdbx_description
1 polymer ?
#
loop_
_entity_poly.entity_id
_entity_poly.type
_entity_poly.pdbx_seq_one_letter_code
_entity_poly.pdbx_strand_id
1 'polypeptide(L)'
;MTVDPLDIEDTSDWLGCPTELETITHYKLMLENEVQELNLQLRTARENIFGLVKMYDEASVQRDEAMSNLREQSGQLAKVRKELYDLGISARGYKREADQLRGMLNTLTPQTKTII
;
A
#
# COMPACT_ATOMS: atom_id res chain seq x y z
N MET A 1 -61.21 44.30 49.60
CA MET A 1 -60.70 44.58 48.25
C MET A 1 -61.41 43.63 47.31
N THR A 2 -62.29 44.15 46.45
CA THR A 2 -63.00 43.37 45.43
C THR A 2 -62.06 43.20 44.24
N VAL A 3 -61.66 41.97 43.96
CA VAL A 3 -60.83 41.63 42.77
C VAL A 3 -61.72 41.75 41.54
N ASP A 4 -61.25 42.46 40.51
CA ASP A 4 -61.99 42.68 39.27
C ASP A 4 -62.18 41.33 38.54
N PRO A 5 -63.40 40.92 38.12
CA PRO A 5 -63.63 39.61 37.49
C PRO A 5 -62.85 39.33 36.20
N LEU A 6 -62.10 40.30 35.67
CA LEU A 6 -61.23 40.19 34.50
C LEU A 6 -59.73 40.10 34.83
N ASP A 7 -59.34 40.24 36.10
CA ASP A 7 -57.95 40.04 36.53
C ASP A 7 -57.65 38.53 36.58
N ILE A 8 -57.00 38.03 35.54
CA ILE A 8 -56.49 36.66 35.49
C ILE A 8 -55.16 36.63 36.26
N GLU A 9 -55.01 35.67 37.17
CA GLU A 9 -53.77 35.43 37.91
C GLU A 9 -52.61 35.19 36.94
N ASP A 10 -51.47 35.87 37.15
CA ASP A 10 -50.28 35.68 36.32
C ASP A 10 -49.66 34.31 36.63
N THR A 11 -49.91 33.34 35.77
CA THR A 11 -49.42 31.96 35.91
C THR A 11 -48.10 31.70 35.19
N SER A 12 -47.37 32.75 34.78
CA SER A 12 -46.11 32.62 34.02
C SER A 12 -45.06 31.76 34.73
N ASP A 13 -45.06 31.76 36.07
CA ASP A 13 -44.13 30.99 36.90
C ASP A 13 -44.58 29.54 37.20
N TRP A 14 -45.82 29.15 36.89
CA TRP A 14 -46.37 27.82 37.28
C TRP A 14 -45.69 26.64 36.59
N LEU A 15 -45.16 26.85 35.39
CA LEU A 15 -44.56 25.79 34.59
C LEU A 15 -43.04 25.65 34.82
N GLY A 16 -42.43 26.55 35.60
CA GLY A 16 -40.98 26.57 35.79
C GLY A 16 -40.23 26.71 34.47
N CYS A 17 -40.81 27.46 33.52
CA CYS A 17 -40.18 27.68 32.22
C CYS A 17 -38.82 28.37 32.45
N PRO A 18 -37.73 27.88 31.83
CA PRO A 18 -36.43 28.52 31.97
C PRO A 18 -36.54 29.98 31.57
N THR A 19 -35.96 30.85 32.37
CA THR A 19 -35.84 32.26 31.99
C THR A 19 -35.02 32.38 30.70
N GLU A 20 -35.19 33.48 29.97
CA GLU A 20 -34.38 33.74 28.78
C GLU A 20 -32.88 33.72 29.10
N LEU A 21 -32.49 34.23 30.28
CA LEU A 21 -31.11 34.25 30.73
C LEU A 21 -30.57 32.84 30.99
N GLU A 22 -31.35 31.95 31.61
CA GLU A 22 -30.97 30.55 31.82
C GLU A 22 -30.84 29.81 30.50
N THR A 23 -31.77 30.05 29.58
CA THR A 23 -31.74 29.48 28.23
C THR A 23 -30.49 29.91 27.48
N ILE A 24 -30.18 31.22 27.47
CA ILE A 24 -28.99 31.77 26.81
C ILE A 24 -27.71 31.21 27.44
N THR A 25 -27.65 31.15 28.79
CA THR A 25 -26.51 30.57 29.50
C THR A 25 -26.29 29.11 29.13
N HIS A 26 -27.36 28.31 29.09
CA HIS A 26 -27.29 26.91 28.69
C HIS A 26 -26.81 26.75 27.24
N TYR A 27 -27.37 27.52 26.30
CA TYR A 27 -26.93 27.50 24.91
C TYR A 27 -25.47 27.89 24.74
N LYS A 28 -25.01 28.90 25.47
CA LYS A 28 -23.60 29.31 25.48
C LYS A 28 -22.70 28.13 25.90
N LEU A 29 -23.01 27.45 26.99
CA LEU A 29 -22.23 26.32 27.48
C LEU A 29 -22.23 25.16 26.48
N MET A 30 -23.37 24.87 25.85
CA MET A 30 -23.45 23.86 24.79
C MET A 30 -22.55 24.20 23.60
N LEU A 31 -22.59 25.45 23.13
CA LEU A 31 -21.75 25.90 22.02
C LEU A 31 -20.26 25.88 22.37
N GLU A 32 -19.90 26.29 23.59
CA GLU A 32 -18.51 26.20 24.07
C GLU A 32 -18.02 24.75 24.06
N ASN A 33 -18.82 23.80 24.54
CA ASN A 33 -18.49 22.37 24.52
C ASN A 33 -18.37 21.84 23.08
N GLU A 34 -19.31 22.17 22.21
CA GLU A 34 -19.28 21.72 20.81
C GLU A 34 -18.03 22.23 20.07
N VAL A 35 -17.67 23.50 20.29
CA VAL A 35 -16.45 24.08 19.71
C VAL A 35 -15.19 23.38 20.26
N GLN A 36 -15.16 23.01 21.53
CA GLN A 36 -14.04 22.26 22.11
C GLN A 36 -13.92 20.86 21.48
N GLU A 37 -15.03 20.15 21.33
CA GLU A 37 -15.06 18.81 20.74
C GLU A 37 -14.65 18.84 19.26
N LEU A 38 -15.17 19.78 18.48
CA LEU A 38 -14.76 19.96 17.08
C LEU A 38 -13.27 20.28 16.94
N ASN A 39 -12.71 21.07 17.86
CA ASN A 39 -11.28 21.35 17.87
C ASN A 39 -10.44 20.10 18.19
N LEU A 40 -10.91 19.25 19.10
CA LEU A 40 -10.26 17.97 19.40
C LEU A 40 -10.27 17.06 18.17
N GLN A 41 -11.44 16.85 17.57
CA GLN A 41 -11.60 16.03 16.37
C GLN A 41 -10.75 16.56 15.21
N LEU A 42 -10.67 17.87 15.01
CA LEU A 42 -9.84 18.48 13.97
C LEU A 42 -8.34 18.20 14.21
N ARG A 43 -7.86 18.28 15.46
CA ARG A 43 -6.46 17.96 15.79
C ARG A 43 -6.16 16.49 15.51
N THR A 44 -7.01 15.58 15.99
CA THR A 44 -6.86 14.15 15.73
C THR A 44 -6.90 13.83 14.24
N ALA A 45 -7.82 14.43 13.48
CA ALA A 45 -7.90 14.24 12.04
C ALA A 45 -6.63 14.72 11.32
N ARG A 46 -6.07 15.86 11.74
CA ARG A 46 -4.80 16.37 11.19
C ARG A 46 -3.63 15.45 11.48
N GLU A 47 -3.51 14.94 12.70
CA GLU A 47 -2.48 13.98 13.09
C GLU A 47 -2.59 12.67 12.28
N ASN A 48 -3.81 12.15 12.13
CA ASN A 48 -4.06 10.96 11.32
C ASN A 48 -3.70 11.16 9.85
N ILE A 49 -4.10 12.28 9.24
CA ILE A 49 -3.75 12.61 7.85
C ILE A 49 -2.23 12.71 7.69
N PHE A 50 -1.54 13.39 8.61
CA PHE A 50 -0.09 13.49 8.57
C PHE A 50 0.58 12.11 8.67
N GLY A 51 0.09 11.26 9.58
CA GLY A 51 0.55 9.87 9.69
C GLY A 51 0.36 9.08 8.39
N LEU A 52 -0.82 9.19 7.77
CA LEU A 52 -1.11 8.53 6.49
C LEU A 52 -0.22 9.02 5.35
N VAL A 53 0.03 10.33 5.25
CA VAL A 53 0.94 10.89 4.24
C VAL A 53 2.36 10.35 4.44
N LYS A 54 2.86 10.34 5.68
CA LYS A 54 4.18 9.79 5.98
C LYS A 54 4.29 8.31 5.61
N MET A 55 3.28 7.50 5.96
CA MET A 55 3.24 6.09 5.61
C MET A 55 3.18 5.87 4.10
N TYR A 56 2.45 6.72 3.37
CA TYR A 56 2.38 6.67 1.92
C TYR A 56 3.74 6.98 1.27
N ASP A 57 4.45 8.00 1.77
CA ASP A 57 5.78 8.35 1.27
C ASP A 57 6.77 7.20 1.49
N GLU A 58 6.78 6.59 2.69
CA GLU A 58 7.60 5.43 3.01
C GLU A 58 7.27 4.23 2.10
N ALA A 59 5.98 3.93 1.89
CA ALA A 59 5.55 2.86 1.00
C ALA A 59 5.92 3.13 -0.47
N SER A 60 5.86 4.39 -0.91
CA SER A 60 6.25 4.79 -2.26
C SER A 60 7.74 4.55 -2.50
N VAL A 61 8.60 4.91 -1.53
CA VAL A 61 10.04 4.64 -1.60
C VAL A 61 10.33 3.15 -1.68
N GLN A 62 9.73 2.34 -0.79
CA GLN A 62 9.91 0.89 -0.79
C GLN A 62 9.46 0.24 -2.10
N ARG A 63 8.33 0.70 -2.67
CA ARG A 63 7.85 0.24 -3.98
C ARG A 63 8.88 0.55 -5.06
N ASP A 64 9.45 1.75 -5.08
CA ASP A 64 10.39 2.17 -6.12
C ASP A 64 11.70 1.39 -6.03
N GLU A 65 12.20 1.13 -4.82
CA GLU A 65 13.34 0.24 -4.58
C GLU A 65 13.06 -1.19 -5.06
N ALA A 66 11.90 -1.75 -4.70
CA ALA A 66 11.51 -3.09 -5.13
C ALA A 66 11.40 -3.20 -6.66
N MET A 67 10.82 -2.19 -7.31
CA MET A 67 10.74 -2.13 -8.77
C MET A 67 12.11 -2.02 -9.44
N SER A 68 13.03 -1.24 -8.86
CA SER A 68 14.41 -1.14 -9.33
C SER A 68 15.10 -2.51 -9.27
N ASN A 69 15.01 -3.18 -8.13
CA ASN A 69 15.59 -4.51 -7.91
C ASN A 69 15.01 -5.55 -8.89
N LEU A 70 13.69 -5.54 -9.11
CA LEU A 70 13.04 -6.44 -10.06
C LEU A 70 13.53 -6.20 -11.49
N ARG A 71 13.72 -4.94 -11.90
CA ARG A 71 14.24 -4.59 -13.22
C ARG A 71 15.68 -5.07 -13.39
N GLU A 72 16.52 -4.88 -12.38
CA GLU A 72 17.90 -5.35 -12.40
C GLU A 72 17.97 -6.87 -12.52
N GLN A 73 17.25 -7.59 -11.66
CA GLN A 73 17.20 -9.05 -11.69
C GLN A 73 16.66 -9.60 -13.01
N SER A 74 15.64 -8.94 -13.57
CA SER A 74 15.10 -9.30 -14.90
C SER A 74 16.16 -9.13 -16.00
N GLY A 75 16.94 -8.04 -15.94
CA GLY A 75 18.05 -7.80 -16.86
C GLY A 75 19.17 -8.83 -16.71
N GLN A 76 19.55 -9.19 -15.49
CA GLN A 76 20.53 -10.24 -15.22
C GLN A 76 20.05 -11.60 -15.73
N LEU A 77 18.79 -11.96 -15.47
CA LEU A 77 18.18 -13.20 -15.95
C LEU A 77 18.18 -13.28 -17.48
N ALA A 78 17.89 -12.17 -18.16
CA ALA A 78 17.94 -12.12 -19.62
C ALA A 78 19.36 -12.37 -20.17
N LYS A 79 20.39 -11.81 -19.53
CA LYS A 79 21.80 -12.06 -19.88
C LYS A 79 22.16 -13.53 -19.69
N VAL A 80 21.86 -14.11 -18.53
CA VAL A 80 22.14 -15.53 -18.24
C VAL A 80 21.42 -16.45 -19.23
N ARG A 81 20.16 -16.15 -19.59
CA ARG A 81 19.42 -16.91 -20.61
C ARG A 81 20.11 -16.89 -21.98
N LYS A 82 20.65 -15.73 -22.38
CA LYS A 82 21.41 -15.61 -23.62
C LYS A 82 22.70 -16.44 -23.57
N GLU A 83 23.47 -16.32 -22.49
CA GLU A 83 24.71 -17.08 -22.29
C GLU A 83 24.45 -18.59 -22.32
N LEU A 84 23.39 -19.06 -21.67
CA LEU A 84 22.98 -20.48 -21.72
C LEU A 84 22.61 -20.93 -23.14
N TYR A 85 21.94 -20.06 -23.91
CA TYR A 85 21.60 -20.36 -25.29
C TYR A 85 22.84 -20.48 -26.17
N ASP A 86 23.76 -19.52 -26.06
CA ASP A 86 25.02 -19.49 -26.82
C ASP A 86 25.90 -20.69 -26.46
N LEU A 87 26.03 -21.00 -25.15
CA LEU A 87 26.75 -22.19 -24.68
C LEU A 87 26.12 -23.48 -25.21
N GLY A 88 24.78 -23.54 -25.25
CA GLY A 88 24.04 -24.67 -25.83
C GLY A 88 24.31 -24.86 -27.32
N ILE A 89 24.46 -23.77 -28.09
CA ILE A 89 24.87 -23.82 -29.50
C ILE A 89 26.28 -24.39 -29.61
N SER A 90 27.24 -23.85 -28.87
CA SER A 90 28.64 -24.28 -28.90
C SER A 90 28.80 -25.74 -28.50
N ALA A 91 28.12 -26.19 -27.44
CA ALA A 91 28.13 -27.58 -27.00
C ALA A 91 27.61 -28.54 -28.09
N ARG A 92 26.56 -28.16 -28.81
CA ARG A 92 26.06 -28.94 -29.96
C ARG A 92 27.07 -28.94 -31.12
N GLY A 93 27.75 -27.83 -31.37
CA GLY A 93 28.84 -27.74 -32.34
C GLY A 93 29.97 -28.71 -32.04
N TYR A 94 30.54 -28.63 -30.84
CA TYR A 94 31.62 -29.52 -30.40
C TYR A 94 31.23 -30.99 -30.41
N LYS A 95 29.98 -31.32 -30.07
CA LYS A 95 29.49 -32.69 -30.15
C LYS A 95 29.52 -33.22 -31.59
N ARG A 96 29.07 -32.43 -32.56
CA ARG A 96 29.11 -32.80 -34.00
C ARG A 96 30.53 -33.01 -34.50
N GLU A 97 31.45 -32.11 -34.15
CA GLU A 97 32.86 -32.24 -34.52
C GLU A 97 33.48 -33.50 -33.89
N ALA A 98 33.23 -33.76 -32.61
CA ALA A 98 33.70 -34.97 -31.94
C ALA A 98 33.17 -36.25 -32.60
N ASP A 99 31.88 -36.26 -32.97
CA ASP A 99 31.26 -37.39 -33.69
C ASP A 99 31.87 -37.58 -35.09
N GLN A 100 32.16 -36.49 -35.80
CA GLN A 100 32.82 -36.53 -37.11
C GLN A 100 34.26 -37.06 -37.01
N LEU A 101 35.04 -36.58 -36.04
CA LEU A 101 36.40 -37.05 -35.79
C LEU A 101 36.43 -38.54 -35.40
N ARG A 102 35.48 -39.01 -34.58
CA ARG A 102 35.32 -40.43 -34.26
C ARG A 102 35.05 -41.26 -35.52
N GLY A 103 34.18 -40.76 -36.41
CA GLY A 103 33.92 -41.39 -37.70
C GLY A 103 35.18 -41.53 -38.55
N MET A 104 35.97 -40.46 -38.69
CA MET A 104 37.24 -40.49 -39.43
C MET A 104 38.25 -41.45 -38.81
N LEU A 105 38.40 -41.45 -37.48
CA LEU A 105 39.31 -42.36 -36.79
C LEU A 105 38.95 -43.83 -37.05
N ASN A 106 37.67 -44.17 -37.02
CA ASN A 106 37.18 -45.52 -37.31
C ASN A 106 37.48 -45.95 -38.77
N THR A 107 37.56 -45.01 -39.71
CA THR A 107 37.97 -45.32 -41.10
C THR A 107 39.48 -45.54 -41.24
N LEU A 108 40.29 -44.86 -40.43
CA LEU A 108 41.76 -44.94 -40.47
C LEU A 108 42.32 -46.09 -39.64
N THR A 109 41.57 -46.56 -38.64
CA THR A 109 41.92 -47.74 -37.85
C THR A 109 41.11 -48.93 -38.35
N PRO A 110 41.64 -49.75 -39.29
CA PRO A 110 40.95 -50.96 -39.69
C PRO A 110 40.76 -51.81 -38.43
N GLN A 111 39.51 -52.13 -38.10
CA GLN A 111 39.23 -53.09 -37.05
C GLN A 111 39.95 -54.39 -37.43
N THR A 112 41.00 -54.73 -36.69
CA THR A 112 41.62 -56.04 -36.74
C THR A 112 40.52 -57.04 -36.42
N LYS A 113 39.94 -57.67 -37.45
CA LYS A 113 39.08 -58.82 -37.25
C LYS A 113 39.95 -59.89 -36.60
N THR A 114 39.82 -60.04 -35.30
CA THR A 114 40.27 -61.25 -34.61
C THR A 114 39.38 -62.38 -35.13
N ILE A 115 39.88 -63.12 -36.11
CA ILE A 115 39.28 -64.37 -36.56
C ILE A 115 39.67 -65.39 -35.50
N ILE A 116 38.67 -65.86 -34.74
CA ILE A 116 38.77 -67.03 -33.85
C ILE A 116 38.53 -68.27 -34.70
#